data_AF-A0A3D3X135-F1
#
_entry.id   AF-A0A3D3X135-F1
#
_cell.length_a   1.000
_cell.length_b   1.000
_cell.length_c   1.000
_cell.angle_alpha   90.00
_cell.angle_beta   90.00
_cell.angle_gamma   90.00
#
_symmetry.space_group_name_H-M   'P 1'
#
loop_
_entity.id
_entity.type
_entity.pdbx_description
1 polymer ?
#
loop_
_entity_poly.entity_id
_entity_poly.type
_entity_poly.pdbx_seq_one_letter_code
_entity_poly.pdbx_strand_id
1 'polypeptide(L)'
;RDWPWSSYRATSAQSDVPEFLTVDWILLQFDPDRARAVSAFRQFVRQGQGIDVWGELRAGAFLGTDAFVEQLKPLLKEQPVDPEIRKEERFATRPSLEELFSGVSAKATRNERIHQAVRVYHYTLREVGDFLGLYFSTISVIAKRVAETKNTKNEGLTP
;
A
#
# COMPACT_ATOMS: atom_id res chain seq x y z
N ARG A 1 19.35 -15.30 -23.74
CA ARG A 1 19.32 -14.66 -25.08
C ARG A 1 17.88 -14.32 -25.49
N ASP A 2 16.97 -14.31 -24.51
CA ASP A 2 15.56 -14.68 -24.73
C ASP A 2 14.62 -13.46 -24.71
N TRP A 3 15.18 -12.27 -24.49
CA TRP A 3 14.46 -11.00 -24.38
C TRP A 3 15.08 -9.94 -25.31
N PRO A 4 14.94 -10.10 -26.64
CA PRO A 4 15.53 -9.20 -27.63
C PRO A 4 14.97 -7.77 -27.55
N TRP A 5 13.76 -7.61 -27.02
CA TRP A 5 13.07 -6.35 -26.81
C TRP A 5 13.44 -5.64 -25.50
N SER A 6 14.37 -6.20 -24.71
CA SER A 6 14.83 -5.53 -23.49
C SER A 6 15.67 -4.30 -23.82
N SER A 7 15.43 -3.20 -23.11
CA SER A 7 16.26 -1.99 -23.20
C SER A 7 17.70 -2.23 -22.76
N TYR A 8 17.95 -3.27 -21.94
CA TYR A 8 19.28 -3.64 -21.45
C TYR A 8 20.32 -3.74 -22.57
N ARG A 9 19.97 -4.31 -23.74
CA ARG A 9 20.93 -4.46 -24.84
C ARG A 9 21.40 -3.12 -25.37
N ALA A 10 20.48 -2.19 -25.57
CA ALA A 10 20.79 -0.84 -26.01
C ALA A 10 21.53 -0.05 -24.91
N THR A 11 21.06 -0.10 -23.65
CA THR A 11 21.71 0.59 -22.52
C THR A 11 23.11 0.07 -22.24
N SER A 12 23.36 -1.21 -22.47
CA SER A 12 24.66 -1.84 -22.28
C SER A 12 25.53 -1.83 -23.53
N ALA A 13 25.23 -1.04 -24.56
CA ALA A 13 26.01 -0.96 -25.80
C ALA A 13 26.21 -2.30 -26.52
N GLN A 14 25.21 -3.18 -26.48
CA GLN A 14 25.16 -4.47 -27.20
C GLN A 14 24.25 -4.43 -28.45
N SER A 15 23.58 -3.31 -28.68
CA SER A 15 22.81 -2.99 -29.87
C SER A 15 22.76 -1.47 -30.03
N ASP A 16 22.37 -1.02 -31.22
CA ASP A 16 22.05 0.39 -31.42
C ASP A 16 20.89 0.82 -30.52
N VAL A 17 20.90 2.09 -30.15
CA VAL A 17 19.86 2.70 -29.32
C VAL A 17 18.74 3.17 -30.25
N PRO A 18 17.52 2.62 -30.15
CA PRO A 18 16.39 3.13 -30.91
C PRO A 18 16.12 4.59 -30.56
N GLU A 19 15.62 5.38 -31.52
CA GLU A 19 15.35 6.81 -31.34
C GLU A 19 14.38 7.11 -30.18
N PHE A 20 13.46 6.18 -29.90
CA PHE A 20 12.51 6.30 -28.78
C PHE A 20 13.11 5.99 -27.40
N LEU A 21 14.35 5.49 -27.32
CA LEU A 21 14.95 5.01 -26.08
C LEU A 21 16.06 5.95 -25.58
N THR A 22 15.81 6.63 -24.48
CA THR A 22 16.82 7.48 -23.82
C THR A 22 17.67 6.67 -22.84
N VAL A 23 18.91 6.35 -23.21
CA VAL A 23 19.85 5.62 -22.33
C VAL A 23 20.80 6.52 -21.54
N ASP A 24 21.04 7.74 -22.02
CA ASP A 24 22.08 8.63 -21.50
C ASP A 24 21.79 9.07 -20.06
N TRP A 25 20.53 9.39 -19.76
CA TRP A 25 20.12 9.77 -18.39
C TRP A 25 20.39 8.67 -17.37
N ILE A 26 20.17 7.40 -17.75
CA ILE A 26 20.44 6.24 -16.89
C ILE A 26 21.95 6.08 -16.71
N LEU A 27 22.72 6.12 -17.80
CA LEU A 27 24.18 5.94 -17.76
C LEU A 27 24.88 7.04 -16.95
N LEU A 28 24.37 8.27 -16.99
CA LEU A 28 24.87 9.39 -16.18
C LEU A 28 24.75 9.17 -14.66
N GLN A 29 23.88 8.26 -14.20
CA GLN A 29 23.82 7.89 -12.78
C GLN A 29 25.02 7.04 -12.33
N PHE A 30 25.79 6.48 -13.27
CA PHE A 30 26.93 5.61 -13.00
C PHE A 30 28.27 6.33 -13.19
N ASP A 31 28.46 7.02 -14.32
CA ASP A 31 29.67 7.81 -14.60
C ASP A 31 29.39 8.84 -15.72
N PRO A 32 30.03 10.02 -15.72
CA PRO A 32 29.97 10.95 -16.85
C PRO A 32 30.62 10.41 -18.13
N ASP A 33 31.62 9.54 -18.02
CA ASP A 33 32.25 8.86 -19.16
C ASP A 33 31.40 7.66 -19.60
N ARG A 34 31.01 7.65 -20.87
CA ARG A 34 30.08 6.65 -21.42
C ARG A 34 30.61 5.21 -21.30
N ALA A 35 31.90 4.99 -21.54
CA ALA A 35 32.46 3.64 -21.52
C ALA A 35 32.49 3.09 -20.08
N ARG A 36 32.89 3.92 -19.11
CA ARG A 36 32.85 3.58 -17.68
C ARG A 36 31.42 3.39 -17.19
N ALA A 37 30.49 4.26 -17.58
CA ALA A 37 29.08 4.15 -17.22
C ALA A 37 28.45 2.84 -17.69
N VAL A 38 28.70 2.44 -18.94
CA VAL A 38 28.21 1.16 -19.49
C VAL A 38 28.80 -0.03 -18.72
N SER A 39 30.09 0.01 -18.40
CA SER A 39 30.74 -1.04 -17.61
C SER A 39 30.12 -1.16 -16.21
N ALA A 40 29.96 -0.04 -15.51
CA ALA A 40 29.35 0.03 -14.18
C ALA A 40 27.87 -0.40 -14.20
N PHE A 41 27.09 0.02 -15.19
CA PHE A 41 25.70 -0.42 -15.38
C PHE A 41 25.61 -1.94 -15.58
N ARG A 42 26.47 -2.52 -16.43
CA ARG A 42 26.52 -3.98 -16.63
C ARG A 42 26.85 -4.71 -15.33
N GLN A 43 27.78 -4.18 -14.54
CA GLN A 43 28.15 -4.73 -13.25
C GLN A 43 26.99 -4.66 -12.26
N PHE A 44 26.32 -3.51 -12.15
CA PHE A 44 25.16 -3.31 -11.29
C PHE A 44 24.03 -4.30 -11.61
N VAL A 45 23.66 -4.46 -12.89
CA VAL A 45 22.62 -5.41 -13.29
C VAL A 45 23.02 -6.85 -12.96
N ARG A 46 24.30 -7.22 -13.14
CA ARG A 46 24.81 -8.54 -12.76
C ARG A 46 24.75 -8.78 -11.25
N GLN A 47 25.04 -7.78 -10.44
CA GLN A 47 24.93 -7.87 -8.98
C GLN A 47 23.49 -8.10 -8.53
N GLY A 48 22.51 -7.58 -9.27
CA GLY A 48 21.09 -7.83 -9.02
C GLY A 48 20.58 -9.21 -9.44
N GLN A 49 21.37 -10.01 -10.16
CA GLN A 49 20.92 -11.34 -10.59
C GLN A 49 20.84 -12.30 -9.41
N GLY A 50 19.69 -12.98 -9.27
CA GLY A 50 19.46 -13.95 -8.20
C GLY A 50 19.15 -13.31 -6.85
N ILE A 51 19.09 -11.97 -6.76
CA ILE A 51 18.52 -11.29 -5.59
C ILE A 51 17.01 -11.42 -5.68
N ASP A 52 16.41 -12.05 -4.66
CA ASP A 52 14.97 -12.04 -4.50
C ASP A 52 14.52 -10.70 -3.91
N VAL A 53 14.16 -9.77 -4.80
CA VAL A 53 13.56 -8.48 -4.42
C VAL A 53 12.09 -8.61 -4.05
N TRP A 54 11.47 -9.79 -4.23
CA TRP A 54 10.06 -10.03 -3.99
C TRP A 54 9.78 -10.67 -2.62
N GLY A 55 10.79 -11.28 -1.98
CA GLY A 55 10.62 -12.01 -0.72
C GLY A 55 10.06 -11.18 0.44
N GLU A 56 10.52 -9.93 0.58
CA GLU A 56 10.01 -8.97 1.57
C GLU A 56 9.00 -7.97 0.97
N LEU A 57 8.78 -8.03 -0.35
CA LEU A 57 7.93 -7.08 -1.02
C LEU A 57 6.48 -7.41 -0.74
N ARG A 58 5.78 -6.48 -0.09
CA ARG A 58 4.34 -6.55 0.06
C ARG A 58 3.72 -5.97 -1.21
N ALA A 59 3.10 -6.82 -2.01
CA ALA A 59 2.26 -6.40 -3.13
C ALA A 59 0.90 -5.94 -2.59
N GLY A 60 0.39 -4.82 -3.11
CA GLY A 60 -0.85 -4.17 -2.71
C GLY A 60 -0.95 -2.80 -3.37
N ALA A 61 -1.51 -1.80 -2.67
CA ALA A 61 -1.47 -0.42 -3.17
C ALA A 61 -0.08 0.24 -3.05
N PHE A 62 0.83 -0.35 -2.28
CA PHE A 62 2.20 0.13 -2.11
C PHE A 62 3.21 -0.94 -2.48
N LEU A 63 4.36 -0.50 -2.97
CA LEU A 63 5.48 -1.36 -3.35
C LEU A 63 6.66 -1.02 -2.44
N GLY A 64 6.89 -1.82 -1.40
CA GLY A 64 7.97 -1.58 -0.45
C GLY A 64 7.93 -2.51 0.76
N THR A 65 8.84 -2.27 1.71
CA THR A 65 8.90 -2.96 3.00
C THR A 65 7.89 -2.41 4.00
N ASP A 66 7.61 -3.14 5.08
CA ASP A 66 6.71 -2.66 6.14
C ASP A 66 7.19 -1.32 6.73
N ALA A 67 8.50 -1.14 6.92
CA ALA A 67 9.08 0.11 7.39
C ALA A 67 8.86 1.28 6.43
N PHE A 68 8.94 1.03 5.11
CA PHE A 68 8.62 2.03 4.09
C PHE A 68 7.14 2.42 4.14
N VAL A 69 6.25 1.43 4.27
CA VAL A 69 4.81 1.68 4.39
C VAL A 69 4.51 2.52 5.63
N GLU A 70 5.11 2.23 6.79
CA GLU A 70 4.95 3.03 8.02
C GLU A 70 5.37 4.49 7.85
N GLN A 71 6.48 4.75 7.14
CA GLN A 71 6.93 6.11 6.84
C GLN A 71 5.96 6.86 5.91
N LEU A 72 5.26 6.14 5.04
CA LEU A 72 4.31 6.71 4.09
C LEU A 72 2.93 7.00 4.72
N LYS A 73 2.53 6.24 5.76
CA LYS A 73 1.23 6.42 6.46
C LYS A 73 0.92 7.87 6.88
N PRO A 74 1.80 8.64 7.54
CA PRO A 74 1.49 10.01 7.94
C PRO A 74 1.27 10.93 6.74
N LEU A 75 2.08 10.79 5.69
CA LEU A 75 1.99 11.64 4.48
C LEU A 75 0.66 11.47 3.74
N LEU A 76 0.05 10.29 3.83
CA LEU A 76 -1.22 9.97 3.18
C LEU A 76 -2.45 10.35 4.03
N LYS A 77 -2.31 10.41 5.36
CA LYS A 77 -3.40 10.85 6.24
C LYS A 77 -3.75 12.32 6.07
N GLU A 78 -2.78 13.14 5.66
CA GLU A 78 -2.93 14.58 5.49
C GLU A 78 -3.52 14.96 4.12
N GLN A 79 -3.68 14.00 3.21
CA GLN A 79 -4.20 14.25 1.87
C GLN A 79 -5.73 14.14 1.82
N PRO A 80 -6.42 15.05 1.12
CA PRO A 80 -7.84 14.91 0.86
C PRO A 80 -8.12 13.64 0.06
N VAL A 81 -9.22 12.96 0.41
CA VAL A 81 -9.59 11.70 -0.22
C VAL A 81 -10.12 11.97 -1.63
N ASP A 82 -9.32 11.62 -2.64
CA ASP A 82 -9.71 11.74 -4.05
C ASP A 82 -10.68 10.61 -4.44
N PRO A 83 -11.91 10.92 -4.90
CA PRO A 83 -12.89 9.91 -5.30
C PRO A 83 -12.47 9.09 -6.53
N GLU A 84 -11.56 9.60 -7.38
CA GLU A 84 -11.08 8.90 -8.58
C GLU A 84 -10.13 7.74 -8.24
N ILE A 85 -9.49 7.78 -7.07
CA ILE A 85 -8.63 6.70 -6.58
C ILE A 85 -9.49 5.52 -6.11
N ARG A 86 -9.06 4.30 -6.43
CA ARG A 86 -9.78 3.08 -6.00
C ARG A 86 -9.83 3.02 -4.47
N LYS A 87 -10.93 2.51 -3.92
CA LYS A 87 -11.14 2.45 -2.46
C LYS A 87 -10.03 1.68 -1.73
N GLU A 88 -9.53 0.62 -2.36
CA GLU A 88 -8.43 -0.21 -1.87
C GLU A 88 -7.13 0.58 -1.74
N GLU A 89 -6.85 1.47 -2.70
CA GLU A 89 -5.66 2.33 -2.71
C GLU A 89 -5.79 3.50 -1.73
N ARG A 90 -6.98 4.14 -1.67
CA ARG A 90 -7.26 5.24 -0.74
C ARG A 90 -7.07 4.87 0.72
N PHE A 91 -7.44 3.65 1.09
CA PHE A 91 -7.39 3.18 2.47
C PHE A 91 -6.32 2.12 2.69
N ALA A 92 -5.31 2.06 1.83
CA ALA A 92 -4.27 1.04 1.88
C ALA A 92 -3.41 1.07 3.15
N THR A 93 -3.40 2.18 3.89
CA THR A 93 -2.66 2.33 5.15
C THR A 93 -3.46 1.94 6.40
N ARG A 94 -4.73 1.53 6.24
CA ARG A 94 -5.59 1.12 7.36
C ARG A 94 -5.09 -0.18 8.01
N PRO A 95 -5.28 -0.37 9.33
CA PRO A 95 -4.97 -1.64 9.98
C PRO A 95 -5.84 -2.77 9.41
N SER A 96 -5.31 -3.98 9.36
CA SER A 96 -6.06 -5.16 8.93
C SER A 96 -7.22 -5.48 9.88
N LEU A 97 -8.17 -6.32 9.45
CA LEU A 97 -9.25 -6.75 10.34
C LEU A 97 -8.69 -7.64 11.46
N GLU A 98 -7.69 -8.47 11.18
CA GLU A 98 -6.98 -9.27 12.17
C GLU A 98 -6.34 -8.40 13.25
N GLU A 99 -5.64 -7.32 12.87
CA GLU A 99 -5.05 -6.36 13.80
C GLU A 99 -6.13 -5.62 14.60
N LEU A 100 -7.19 -5.19 13.93
CA LEU A 100 -8.26 -4.40 14.54
C LEU A 100 -9.06 -5.19 15.58
N PHE A 101 -9.23 -6.51 15.36
CA PHE A 101 -9.97 -7.42 16.23
C PHE A 101 -9.07 -8.30 17.12
N SER A 102 -7.75 -8.12 17.05
CA SER A 102 -6.81 -8.83 17.92
C SER A 102 -7.10 -8.57 19.40
N GLY A 103 -7.14 -9.63 20.21
CA GLY A 103 -7.40 -9.57 21.65
C GLY A 103 -8.82 -9.17 22.05
N VAL A 104 -9.78 -9.15 21.12
CA VAL A 104 -11.17 -8.78 21.41
C VAL A 104 -11.98 -9.98 21.88
N SER A 105 -12.32 -10.01 23.17
CA SER A 105 -13.18 -11.04 23.77
C SER A 105 -14.56 -10.51 24.20
N ALA A 106 -14.63 -9.24 24.60
CA ALA A 106 -15.85 -8.64 25.12
C ALA A 106 -16.78 -8.09 24.03
N LYS A 107 -18.09 -8.28 24.20
CA LYS A 107 -19.13 -7.80 23.27
C LYS A 107 -19.08 -6.28 23.06
N ALA A 108 -18.84 -5.51 24.12
CA ALA A 108 -18.75 -4.05 24.05
C ALA A 108 -17.57 -3.62 23.18
N THR A 109 -16.38 -4.18 23.42
CA THR A 109 -15.16 -3.91 22.66
C THR A 109 -15.32 -4.33 21.20
N ARG A 110 -15.91 -5.50 20.93
CA ARG A 110 -16.22 -5.95 19.57
C ARG A 110 -17.11 -4.95 18.82
N ASN A 111 -18.17 -4.47 19.46
CA ASN A 111 -19.07 -3.51 18.85
C ASN A 111 -18.37 -2.19 18.54
N GLU A 112 -17.49 -1.73 19.43
CA GLU A 112 -16.66 -0.54 19.19
C GLU A 112 -15.71 -0.74 18.00
N ARG A 113 -15.05 -1.90 17.90
CA ARG A 113 -14.19 -2.24 16.76
C ARG A 113 -14.96 -2.35 15.45
N ILE A 114 -16.19 -2.88 15.47
CA ILE A 114 -17.09 -2.88 14.30
C ILE A 114 -17.38 -1.44 13.85
N HIS A 115 -17.71 -0.55 14.78
CA HIS A 115 -17.91 0.86 14.45
C HIS A 115 -16.65 1.49 13.86
N GLN A 116 -15.48 1.26 14.48
CA GLN A 116 -14.20 1.77 14.01
C GLN A 116 -13.86 1.26 12.60
N ALA A 117 -14.04 -0.04 12.33
CA ALA A 117 -13.80 -0.65 11.03
C ALA A 117 -14.60 0.05 9.92
N VAL A 118 -15.90 0.27 10.16
CA VAL A 118 -16.83 0.79 9.15
C VAL A 118 -16.74 2.31 9.00
N ARG A 119 -16.67 3.05 10.11
CA ARG A 119 -16.79 4.52 10.12
C ARG A 119 -15.46 5.25 10.07
N VAL A 120 -14.39 4.64 10.56
CA VAL A 120 -13.05 5.26 10.59
C VAL A 120 -12.16 4.68 9.50
N TYR A 121 -12.16 3.35 9.35
CA TYR A 121 -11.30 2.66 8.37
C TYR A 121 -12.02 2.26 7.08
N HIS A 122 -13.29 2.67 6.94
CA HIS A 122 -14.10 2.52 5.73
C HIS A 122 -14.19 1.10 5.17
N TYR A 123 -14.02 0.07 6.01
CA TYR A 123 -14.35 -1.30 5.63
C TYR A 123 -15.82 -1.39 5.25
N THR A 124 -16.12 -2.17 4.21
CA THR A 124 -17.50 -2.49 3.85
C THR A 124 -18.11 -3.36 4.95
N LEU A 125 -19.44 -3.26 5.09
CA LEU A 125 -20.18 -4.10 6.01
C LEU A 125 -20.01 -5.59 5.71
N ARG A 126 -19.78 -5.94 4.45
CA ARG A 126 -19.52 -7.30 3.98
C ARG A 126 -18.14 -7.79 4.42
N GLU A 127 -17.08 -7.02 4.19
CA GLU A 127 -15.72 -7.37 4.67
C GLU A 127 -15.71 -7.68 6.17
N VAL A 128 -16.33 -6.80 6.98
CA VAL A 128 -16.39 -6.99 8.44
C VAL A 128 -17.30 -8.18 8.82
N GLY A 129 -18.41 -8.36 8.10
CA GLY A 129 -19.35 -9.46 8.34
C GLY A 129 -18.73 -10.81 8.06
N ASP A 130 -18.09 -10.97 6.90
CA ASP A 130 -17.41 -12.19 6.48
C ASP A 130 -16.28 -12.54 7.47
N PHE A 131 -15.50 -11.55 7.92
CA PHE A 131 -14.44 -11.74 8.92
C PHE A 131 -14.96 -12.22 10.28
N LEU A 132 -16.09 -11.69 10.74
CA LEU A 132 -16.66 -12.03 12.06
C LEU A 132 -17.66 -13.20 12.03
N GLY A 133 -17.98 -13.74 10.85
CA GLY A 133 -19.06 -14.72 10.68
C GLY A 133 -20.45 -14.15 10.99
N LEU A 134 -20.66 -12.86 10.75
CA LEU A 134 -21.92 -12.16 11.01
C LEU A 134 -22.52 -11.61 9.72
N TYR A 135 -23.85 -11.59 9.64
CA TYR A 135 -24.54 -10.95 8.52
C TYR A 135 -24.27 -9.44 8.47
N PHE A 136 -24.11 -8.89 7.26
CA PHE A 136 -23.85 -7.46 7.01
C PHE A 136 -24.89 -6.53 7.68
N SER A 137 -26.15 -6.98 7.79
CA SER A 137 -27.22 -6.24 8.45
C SER A 137 -26.98 -6.09 9.96
N THR A 138 -26.40 -7.11 10.59
CA THR A 138 -26.01 -7.09 12.00
C THR A 138 -24.85 -6.11 12.22
N ILE A 139 -23.86 -6.11 11.31
CA ILE A 139 -22.76 -5.14 11.32
C ILE A 139 -23.30 -3.71 11.21
N SER A 140 -24.23 -3.45 10.29
CA SER A 140 -24.88 -2.15 10.11
C SER A 140 -25.56 -1.65 11.40
N VAL A 141 -26.38 -2.51 12.01
CA VAL A 141 -27.11 -2.18 13.25
C VAL A 141 -26.14 -1.88 14.40
N ILE A 142 -25.09 -2.69 14.56
CA ILE A 142 -24.09 -2.49 15.60
C ILE A 142 -23.36 -1.16 15.38
N ALA A 143 -22.86 -0.90 14.18
CA ALA A 143 -22.14 0.33 13.86
C ALA A 143 -23.03 1.57 14.10
N LYS A 144 -24.32 1.51 13.73
CA LYS A 144 -25.27 2.61 13.98
C LYS A 144 -25.50 2.85 15.48
N ARG A 145 -25.77 1.81 16.26
CA ARG A 145 -26.02 1.93 17.71
C ARG A 145 -24.84 2.51 18.48
N VAL A 146 -23.62 2.14 18.09
CA VAL A 146 -22.40 2.69 18.72
C VAL A 146 -22.26 4.18 18.40
N ALA A 147 -22.52 4.60 17.16
CA ALA A 147 -22.50 6.01 16.78
C ALA A 147 -23.51 6.85 17.57
N GLU A 148 -24.75 6.35 17.71
CA GLU A 148 -25.78 7.00 18.53
C GLU A 148 -25.36 7.13 20.00
N THR A 149 -24.82 6.06 20.58
CA THR A 149 -24.35 6.06 21.97
C THR A 149 -23.22 7.07 22.21
N LYS A 150 -22.33 7.26 21.22
CA LYS A 150 -21.24 8.24 21.30
C LYS A 150 -21.76 9.68 21.20
N ASN A 151 -22.73 9.93 20.33
CA ASN A 151 -23.34 11.26 20.20
C ASN A 151 -24.04 11.68 21.49
N THR A 152 -24.83 10.79 22.10
CA THR A 152 -25.52 11.08 23.38
C THR A 152 -24.55 11.35 24.54
N LYS A 153 -23.40 10.66 24.57
CA LYS A 153 -22.35 10.93 25.58
C LYS A 153 -21.66 12.28 25.39
N ASN A 154 -21.50 12.73 24.16
CA ASN A 154 -20.88 14.03 23.87
C ASN A 154 -21.82 15.20 24.20
N GLU A 155 -23.13 15.03 23.99
CA GLU A 155 -24.15 16.04 24.35
C GLU A 155 -24.36 16.19 25.87
N GLY A 156 -24.05 15.15 26.66
CA GLY A 156 -24.11 15.20 28.12
C GLY A 156 -22.86 15.81 28.79
N LEU A 157 -21.85 16.25 28.02
CA LEU A 157 -20.56 16.75 28.51
C LEU A 157 -20.28 18.22 28.14
N THR A 158 -21.32 18.98 27.77
CA THR A 158 -21.26 20.44 27.65
C THR A 158 -21.82 21.09 28.93
N PRO A 159 -21.05 21.93 29.66
CA PRO A 159 -21.55 22.69 30.80
C PRO A 159 -22.55 23.78 30.39
#